data_AF-A0A916WZL9-F1
#
_entry.id   AF-A0A916WZL9-F1
#
_cell.length_a   1.000
_cell.length_b   1.000
_cell.length_c   1.000
_cell.angle_alpha   90.00
_cell.angle_beta   90.00
_cell.angle_gamma   90.00
#
_symmetry.space_group_name_H-M   'P 1'
#
loop_
_entity.id
_entity.type
_entity.pdbx_description
1 polymer ?
#
loop_
_entity_poly.entity_id
_entity_poly.type
_entity_poly.pdbx_seq_one_letter_code
_entity_poly.pdbx_strand_id
1 'polypeptide(L)'
;MLKRSVIWFSISGTAGLCLPALAAGGDYYIRSEVARGQFSGFHEILPRPKEGYFKVNYCDRTFWVSDTTVLWTEREAAAGRRLVVEAETRSGRDLICADAHTYVNLDSLGLPKTEIEVLRDNSDPQAPVRNRLRIISEAFKDFK
;
A
#
# COMPACT_ATOMS: atom_id res chain seq x y z
N MET A 1 -45.32 42.35 46.40
CA MET A 1 -43.86 42.53 46.19
C MET A 1 -43.28 41.18 45.79
N LEU A 2 -43.05 40.98 44.49
CA LEU A 2 -42.67 39.70 43.87
C LEU A 2 -41.13 39.62 43.77
N LYS A 3 -40.49 38.66 44.45
CA LYS A 3 -39.04 38.42 44.37
C LYS A 3 -38.73 37.43 43.24
N ARG A 4 -37.72 37.78 42.44
CA ARG A 4 -37.38 37.25 41.12
C ARG A 4 -36.75 35.85 41.23
N SER A 5 -37.29 34.89 40.46
CA SER A 5 -36.66 33.58 40.24
C SER A 5 -35.53 33.70 39.22
N VAL A 6 -34.35 33.18 39.56
CA VAL A 6 -33.20 33.05 38.65
C VAL A 6 -33.26 31.67 38.02
N ILE A 7 -33.49 31.62 36.71
CA ILE A 7 -33.48 30.40 35.91
C ILE A 7 -32.02 30.15 35.48
N TRP A 8 -31.45 29.04 35.94
CA TRP A 8 -30.15 28.56 35.48
C TRP A 8 -30.30 27.90 34.10
N PHE A 9 -29.69 28.51 33.08
CA PHE A 9 -29.52 27.92 31.77
C PHE A 9 -28.25 27.04 31.78
N SER A 10 -28.42 25.73 31.88
CA SER A 10 -27.33 24.78 31.65
C SER A 10 -27.12 24.63 30.15
N ILE A 11 -26.03 25.20 29.64
CA ILE A 11 -25.61 25.07 28.24
C ILE A 11 -24.97 23.69 28.06
N SER A 12 -25.63 22.83 27.28
CA SER A 12 -25.10 21.55 26.81
C SER A 12 -23.87 21.76 25.92
N GLY A 13 -22.71 21.28 26.36
CA GLY A 13 -21.50 21.18 25.53
C GLY A 13 -21.43 19.82 24.85
N THR A 14 -21.93 19.72 23.62
CA THR A 14 -21.68 18.56 22.75
C THR A 14 -20.26 18.64 22.20
N ALA A 15 -19.36 17.80 22.73
CA ALA A 15 -18.03 17.61 22.17
C ALA A 15 -18.15 16.90 20.80
N GLY A 16 -18.02 17.67 19.72
CA GLY A 16 -17.93 17.13 18.37
C GLY A 16 -16.61 16.38 18.19
N LEU A 17 -16.68 15.05 18.11
CA LEU A 17 -15.58 14.21 17.66
C LEU A 17 -15.31 14.53 16.19
N CYS A 18 -14.25 15.28 15.93
CA CYS A 18 -13.71 15.45 14.59
C CYS A 18 -12.99 14.14 14.22
N LEU A 19 -13.72 13.17 13.69
CA LEU A 19 -13.13 12.03 13.01
C LEU A 19 -12.53 12.56 11.70
N PRO A 20 -11.20 12.41 11.46
CA PRO A 20 -10.66 12.73 10.16
C PRO A 20 -11.30 11.78 9.15
N ALA A 21 -12.11 12.34 8.26
CA ALA A 21 -12.64 11.62 7.11
C ALA A 21 -11.45 11.25 6.21
N LEU A 22 -10.96 10.02 6.34
CA LEU A 22 -9.99 9.45 5.41
C LEU A 22 -10.74 9.06 4.12
N ALA A 23 -11.15 10.07 3.36
CA ALA A 23 -11.81 9.90 2.08
C ALA A 23 -11.20 10.85 1.05
N ALA A 24 -9.99 10.53 0.59
CA ALA A 24 -9.46 11.03 -0.67
C ALA A 24 -9.44 9.83 -1.63
N GLY A 25 -10.40 9.84 -2.55
CA GLY A 25 -10.69 8.77 -3.49
C GLY A 25 -9.67 8.70 -4.62
N GLY A 26 -8.72 7.80 -4.47
CA GLY A 26 -7.81 7.34 -5.50
C GLY A 26 -7.07 6.10 -5.03
N ASP A 27 -6.49 5.36 -5.96
CA ASP A 27 -5.74 4.15 -5.67
C ASP A 27 -4.38 4.53 -5.07
N TYR A 28 -3.88 3.70 -4.16
CA TYR A 28 -2.61 3.92 -3.49
C TYR A 28 -1.58 2.94 -4.06
N TYR A 29 -0.37 3.44 -4.25
CA TYR A 29 0.72 2.66 -4.83
C TYR A 29 1.97 2.80 -3.99
N ILE A 30 2.66 1.68 -3.77
CA ILE A 30 4.06 1.70 -3.38
C ILE A 30 4.91 1.66 -4.65
N ARG A 31 5.82 2.61 -4.81
CA ARG A 31 6.68 2.78 -5.98
C ARG A 31 8.13 2.64 -5.57
N SER A 32 8.88 1.90 -6.37
CA SER A 32 10.32 1.78 -6.25
C SER A 32 11.04 2.71 -7.22
N GLU A 33 12.08 3.35 -6.70
CA GLU A 33 12.94 4.26 -7.42
C GLU A 33 14.41 3.84 -7.32
N VAL A 34 15.09 3.92 -8.46
CA VAL A 34 16.54 3.84 -8.56
C VAL A 34 17.17 5.20 -8.20
N ALA A 35 18.51 5.28 -8.24
CA ALA A 35 19.23 6.53 -8.05
C ALA A 35 18.67 7.66 -8.92
N ARG A 36 18.55 8.87 -8.34
CA ARG A 36 17.98 10.08 -8.97
C ARG A 36 16.47 10.00 -9.29
N GLY A 37 15.73 9.14 -8.60
CA GLY A 37 14.27 9.10 -8.69
C GLY A 37 13.73 8.42 -9.95
N GLN A 38 14.58 7.68 -10.67
CA GLN A 38 14.15 6.93 -11.85
C GLN A 38 13.21 5.80 -11.42
N PHE A 39 12.10 5.64 -12.14
CA PHE A 39 11.12 4.59 -11.89
C PHE A 39 11.70 3.17 -12.09
N SER A 40 11.39 2.25 -11.18
CA SER A 40 11.75 0.84 -11.29
C SER A 40 10.56 -0.13 -11.27
N GLY A 41 9.49 0.20 -10.54
CA GLY A 41 8.32 -0.65 -10.38
C GLY A 41 7.29 -0.02 -9.44
N PHE A 42 6.04 -0.47 -9.51
CA PHE A 42 5.01 -0.09 -8.55
C PHE A 42 4.05 -1.25 -8.29
N HIS A 43 3.49 -1.29 -7.09
CA HIS A 43 2.45 -2.22 -6.66
C HIS A 43 1.31 -1.44 -6.02
N GLU A 44 0.07 -1.85 -6.27
CA GLU A 44 -1.10 -1.29 -5.60
C GLU A 44 -1.15 -1.76 -4.14
N ILE A 45 -1.52 -0.85 -3.24
CA ILE A 45 -1.75 -1.11 -1.82
C ILE A 45 -3.14 -0.58 -1.45
N LEU A 46 -3.82 -1.27 -0.55
CA LEU A 46 -5.22 -0.96 -0.27
C LEU A 46 -5.33 -0.11 1.00
N PRO A 47 -6.18 0.94 1.02
CA PRO A 47 -6.46 1.70 2.24
C PRO A 47 -7.49 0.99 3.15
N ARG A 48 -7.96 -0.20 2.76
CA ARG A 48 -8.98 -0.99 3.48
C ARG A 48 -8.61 -2.48 3.48
N PRO A 49 -9.05 -3.25 4.49
CA PRO A 49 -8.85 -4.69 4.55
C PRO A 49 -9.37 -5.42 3.32
N LYS A 50 -8.63 -6.44 2.91
CA LYS A 50 -9.03 -7.42 1.90
C LYS A 50 -8.57 -8.80 2.33
N GLU A 51 -9.38 -9.81 2.05
CA GLU A 51 -9.02 -11.20 2.33
C GLU A 51 -7.72 -11.58 1.60
N GLY A 52 -6.82 -12.27 2.31
CA GLY A 52 -5.49 -12.63 1.80
C GLY A 52 -4.46 -11.49 1.79
N TYR A 53 -4.79 -10.31 2.33
CA TYR A 53 -3.87 -9.18 2.42
C TYR A 53 -3.43 -8.94 3.87
N PHE A 54 -2.20 -8.49 4.02
CA PHE A 54 -1.54 -8.24 5.30
C PHE A 54 -1.53 -6.76 5.64
N LYS A 55 -1.75 -6.46 6.92
CA LYS A 55 -1.73 -5.11 7.45
C LYS A 55 -0.29 -4.61 7.59
N VAL A 56 0.01 -3.47 6.98
CA VAL A 56 1.32 -2.79 7.01
C VAL A 56 1.14 -1.33 7.39
N ASN A 57 2.17 -0.71 7.96
CA ASN A 57 2.17 0.72 8.26
C ASN A 57 3.31 1.40 7.51
N TYR A 58 2.97 2.37 6.64
CA TYR A 58 3.93 3.22 5.94
C TYR A 58 3.71 4.67 6.36
N CYS A 59 4.74 5.35 6.89
CA CYS A 59 4.67 6.74 7.35
C CYS A 59 3.38 7.06 8.15
N ASP A 60 3.08 6.27 9.18
CA ASP A 60 1.91 6.41 10.05
C ASP A 60 0.53 6.11 9.42
N ARG A 61 0.51 5.58 8.21
CA ARG A 61 -0.73 5.15 7.55
C ARG A 61 -0.77 3.64 7.39
N THR A 62 -1.91 3.07 7.77
CA THR A 62 -2.17 1.64 7.58
C THR A 62 -2.61 1.37 6.15
N PHE A 63 -2.00 0.35 5.55
CA PHE A 63 -2.41 -0.23 4.28
C PHE A 63 -2.53 -1.75 4.40
N TRP A 64 -3.14 -2.35 3.39
CA TRP A 64 -3.25 -3.79 3.21
C TRP A 64 -2.57 -4.18 1.90
N VAL A 65 -1.64 -5.15 1.99
CA VAL A 65 -0.80 -5.57 0.86
C VAL A 65 -0.80 -7.08 0.69
N SER A 66 -0.63 -7.57 -0.53
CA SER A 66 -0.45 -9.00 -0.79
C SER A 66 0.94 -9.47 -0.33
N ASP A 67 1.07 -10.76 -0.06
CA ASP A 67 2.34 -11.49 0.11
C ASP A 67 3.37 -11.16 -0.99
N THR A 68 2.93 -11.13 -2.24
CA THR A 68 3.72 -10.81 -3.43
C THR A 68 4.25 -9.38 -3.40
N THR A 69 3.46 -8.43 -2.90
CA THR A 69 3.90 -7.05 -2.69
C THR A 69 4.90 -6.97 -1.56
N VAL A 70 4.70 -7.70 -0.46
CA VAL A 70 5.67 -7.79 0.65
C VAL A 70 7.02 -8.28 0.14
N LEU A 71 7.02 -9.42 -0.55
CA LEU A 71 8.25 -10.01 -1.11
C LEU A 71 8.90 -9.12 -2.17
N TRP A 72 8.12 -8.40 -2.98
CA TRP A 72 8.67 -7.39 -3.89
C TRP A 72 9.35 -6.26 -3.11
N THR A 73 8.70 -5.68 -2.10
CA THR A 73 9.28 -4.60 -1.30
C THR A 73 10.56 -5.01 -0.58
N GLU A 74 10.64 -6.24 -0.04
CA GLU A 74 11.87 -6.79 0.53
C GLU A 74 13.04 -6.78 -0.46
N ARG A 75 12.79 -7.21 -1.71
CA ARG A 75 13.83 -7.26 -2.74
C ARG A 75 14.28 -5.88 -3.19
N GLU A 76 13.34 -4.97 -3.39
CA GLU A 76 13.65 -3.59 -3.77
C GLU A 76 14.48 -2.90 -2.68
N ALA A 77 14.10 -3.09 -1.40
CA ALA A 77 14.86 -2.58 -0.27
C ALA A 77 16.25 -3.22 -0.16
N ALA A 78 16.36 -4.54 -0.32
CA ALA A 78 17.64 -5.26 -0.32
C ALA A 78 18.55 -4.81 -1.48
N ALA A 79 17.98 -4.40 -2.61
CA ALA A 79 18.70 -3.81 -3.74
C ALA A 79 19.10 -2.33 -3.52
N GLY A 80 18.84 -1.77 -2.33
CA GLY A 80 19.16 -0.38 -1.99
C GLY A 80 18.27 0.65 -2.70
N ARG A 81 17.10 0.25 -3.20
CA ARG A 81 16.17 1.14 -3.88
C ARG A 81 15.31 1.90 -2.88
N ARG A 82 14.88 3.09 -3.29
CA ARG A 82 14.01 3.93 -2.47
C ARG A 82 12.55 3.58 -2.73
N LEU A 83 11.81 3.29 -1.67
CA LEU A 83 10.38 3.02 -1.76
C LEU A 83 9.59 4.24 -1.31
N VAL A 84 8.62 4.64 -2.12
CA VAL A 84 7.71 5.76 -1.83
C VAL A 84 6.26 5.31 -1.95
N VAL A 85 5.36 5.91 -1.17
CA VAL A 85 3.92 5.70 -1.33
C VAL A 85 3.31 6.92 -2.00
N GLU A 86 2.54 6.69 -3.06
CA GLU A 86 1.82 7.71 -3.82
C GLU A 86 0.33 7.40 -3.80
N ALA A 87 -0.50 8.45 -3.82
CA ALA A 87 -1.93 8.34 -4.06
C ALA A 87 -2.25 8.95 -5.42
N GLU A 88 -3.09 8.27 -6.20
CA GLU A 88 -3.63 8.85 -7.42
C GLU A 88 -4.69 9.90 -7.07
N THR A 89 -4.62 11.06 -7.74
CA THR A 89 -5.56 12.16 -7.58
C THR A 89 -6.00 12.67 -8.94
N ARG A 90 -7.09 13.45 -8.97
CA ARG A 90 -7.57 14.08 -10.21
C ARG A 90 -6.50 14.96 -10.89
N SER A 91 -5.54 15.47 -10.13
CA SER A 91 -4.46 16.35 -10.60
C SER A 91 -3.13 15.63 -10.87
N GLY A 92 -3.02 14.33 -10.61
CA GLY A 92 -1.80 13.57 -10.81
C GLY A 92 -1.53 12.59 -9.67
N ARG A 93 -0.31 12.61 -9.14
CA ARG A 93 0.11 11.74 -8.03
C ARG A 93 0.59 12.57 -6.87
N ASP A 94 0.06 12.27 -5.69
CA ASP A 94 0.45 12.93 -4.45
C ASP A 94 1.39 12.00 -3.67
N LEU A 95 2.57 12.51 -3.31
CA LEU A 95 3.52 11.78 -2.47
C LEU A 95 2.98 11.71 -1.04
N ILE A 96 2.64 10.51 -0.59
CA ILE A 96 2.12 10.25 0.76
C ILE A 96 3.24 9.92 1.74
N CYS A 97 4.25 9.17 1.27
CA CYS A 97 5.37 8.72 2.08
C CYS A 97 6.62 8.73 1.21
N ALA A 98 7.60 9.57 1.55
CA ALA A 98 8.86 9.68 0.80
C ALA A 98 9.87 8.59 1.16
N ASP A 99 9.60 7.91 2.27
CA ASP A 99 10.46 6.91 2.88
C ASP A 99 9.60 5.80 3.51
N ALA A 100 9.30 4.79 2.70
CA ALA A 100 8.58 3.60 3.14
C ALA A 100 9.53 2.52 3.71
N HIS A 101 10.65 2.88 4.37
CA HIS A 101 11.62 1.92 4.92
C HIS A 101 11.04 1.02 6.03
N THR A 102 9.92 1.37 6.67
CA THR A 102 9.20 0.47 7.57
C THR A 102 8.38 -0.54 6.77
N TYR A 103 9.02 -1.54 6.18
CA TYR A 103 8.34 -2.62 5.47
C TYR A 103 8.19 -3.86 6.36
N VAL A 104 7.09 -4.57 6.15
CA VAL A 104 6.84 -5.87 6.76
C VAL A 104 7.66 -6.91 5.98
N ASN A 105 8.23 -7.89 6.67
CA ASN A 105 8.88 -9.04 6.05
C ASN A 105 7.89 -10.23 6.02
N LEU A 106 7.94 -11.11 5.03
CA LEU A 106 7.26 -12.40 5.00
C LEU A 106 7.41 -13.15 6.32
N ASP A 107 8.60 -13.12 6.92
CA ASP A 107 8.89 -13.76 8.22
C ASP A 107 8.04 -13.18 9.37
N SER A 108 7.54 -11.95 9.22
CA SER A 108 6.66 -11.27 10.19
C SER A 108 5.17 -11.42 9.89
N LEU A 109 4.79 -12.09 8.79
CA LEU A 109 3.39 -12.33 8.42
C LEU A 109 2.74 -13.49 9.18
N GLY A 110 3.51 -14.24 9.97
CA GLY A 110 3.03 -15.42 10.68
C GLY A 110 2.72 -16.61 9.77
N LEU A 111 3.22 -16.59 8.53
CA LEU A 111 3.14 -17.72 7.60
C LEU A 111 4.08 -18.86 8.03
N PRO A 112 3.72 -20.12 7.79
CA PRO A 112 4.62 -21.24 8.03
C PRO A 112 5.87 -21.13 7.13
N LYS A 113 7.03 -21.54 7.65
CA LYS A 113 8.32 -21.45 6.92
C LYS A 113 8.28 -22.07 5.53
N THR A 114 7.61 -23.22 5.40
CA THR A 114 7.44 -23.92 4.13
C THR A 114 6.68 -23.09 3.10
N GLU A 115 5.71 -22.28 3.52
CA GLU A 115 4.97 -21.38 2.63
C GLU A 115 5.81 -20.17 2.24
N ILE A 116 6.57 -19.60 3.19
CA ILE A 116 7.53 -18.53 2.90
C ILE A 116 8.59 -18.98 1.87
N GLU A 117 9.12 -20.20 2.02
CA GLU A 117 10.07 -20.80 1.07
C GLU A 117 9.44 -20.93 -0.32
N VAL A 118 8.22 -21.47 -0.42
CA VAL A 118 7.48 -21.59 -1.69
C VAL A 118 7.23 -20.22 -2.33
N LEU A 119 6.89 -19.19 -1.56
CA LEU A 119 6.69 -17.84 -2.06
C LEU A 119 7.99 -17.24 -2.61
N ARG A 120 9.12 -17.46 -1.92
CA ARG A 120 10.44 -16.99 -2.36
C ARG A 120 10.90 -17.72 -3.63
N ASP A 121 10.74 -19.04 -3.69
CA ASP A 121 11.11 -19.86 -4.86
C ASP A 121 10.30 -19.52 -6.11
N ASN A 122 8.98 -19.36 -5.98
CA ASN A 122 8.11 -19.00 -7.11
C ASN A 122 8.32 -17.56 -7.62
N SER A 123 8.99 -16.74 -6.82
CA SER A 123 9.24 -15.34 -7.15
C SER A 123 10.62 -15.11 -7.75
N ASP A 124 11.47 -16.14 -7.84
CA ASP A 124 12.77 -16.07 -8.48
C ASP A 124 12.62 -15.68 -9.97
N PRO A 125 13.16 -14.52 -10.42
CA PRO A 125 13.17 -14.13 -11.82
C PRO A 125 13.91 -15.13 -12.74
N GLN A 126 14.76 -15.99 -12.17
CA GLN A 126 15.46 -17.05 -12.90
C GLN A 126 14.66 -18.34 -13.05
N ALA A 127 13.55 -18.51 -12.33
CA ALA A 127 12.57 -19.53 -12.69
C ALA A 127 12.10 -19.20 -14.12
N PRO A 128 12.15 -20.15 -15.08
CA PRO A 128 11.87 -19.87 -16.47
C PRO A 128 10.46 -19.30 -16.57
N VAL A 129 10.37 -17.96 -16.70
CA VAL A 129 9.14 -17.22 -16.93
C VAL A 129 8.60 -17.80 -18.22
N ARG A 130 7.69 -18.78 -18.09
CA ARG A 130 7.04 -19.39 -19.24
C ARG A 130 6.45 -18.24 -20.02
N ASN A 131 7.03 -18.09 -21.19
CA ASN A 131 7.16 -16.85 -21.93
C ASN A 131 5.80 -16.48 -22.54
N ARG A 132 4.86 -16.07 -21.69
CA ARG A 132 3.48 -15.72 -22.07
C ARG A 132 3.50 -14.64 -23.14
N LEU A 133 4.42 -13.68 -23.03
CA LEU A 133 4.61 -12.63 -24.03
C LEU A 133 5.15 -13.18 -25.36
N ARG A 134 6.03 -14.18 -25.37
CA ARG A 134 6.43 -14.89 -26.60
C ARG A 134 5.29 -15.69 -27.21
N ILE A 135 4.46 -16.36 -26.40
CA ILE A 135 3.28 -17.09 -26.90
C ILE A 135 2.30 -16.12 -27.57
N ILE A 136 2.06 -14.95 -26.95
CA ILE A 136 1.24 -13.90 -27.55
C ILE A 136 1.89 -13.38 -28.84
N SER A 137 3.20 -13.07 -28.82
CA SER A 137 3.92 -12.61 -30.00
C SER A 137 3.92 -13.62 -31.15
N GLU A 138 4.01 -14.92 -30.86
CA GLU A 138 3.94 -15.99 -31.85
C GLU A 138 2.54 -16.08 -32.50
N ALA A 139 1.46 -15.88 -31.72
CA ALA A 139 0.09 -15.90 -32.24
C ALA A 139 -0.23 -14.74 -33.20
N PHE A 140 0.50 -13.62 -33.13
CA PHE A 140 0.32 -12.46 -34.00
C PHE A 140 1.23 -12.45 -35.24
N LYS A 141 2.15 -13.43 -35.39
CA LYS A 141 3.03 -13.52 -36.58
C LYS A 141 2.31 -13.94 -37.86
N ASP A 142 1.17 -14.63 -37.73
CA ASP A 142 0.42 -15.17 -38.86
C ASP A 142 -0.74 -14.25 -39.33
N PHE A 143 -0.94 -13.11 -38.67
CA PHE A 143 -1.87 -12.08 -39.15
C PHE A 143 -1.18 -11.24 -40.23
N LYS A 144 -1.53 -11.50 -41.49
CA LYS A 144 -1.12 -10.75 -42.67
C LYS A 144 -2.33 -10.10 -43.35
#